data_AF-A0A973I573-F1
#
_entry.id   AF-A0A973I573-F1
#
_cell.length_a   1.000
_cell.length_b   1.000
_cell.length_c   1.000
_cell.angle_alpha   90.00
_cell.angle_beta   90.00
_cell.angle_gamma   90.00
#
_symmetry.space_group_name_H-M   'P 1'
#
loop_
_entity.id
_entity.type
_entity.pdbx_description
1 polymer ?
#
loop_
_entity_poly.entity_id
_entity_poly.type
_entity_poly.pdbx_seq_one_letter_code
_entity_poly.pdbx_strand_id
1 'polypeptide(L)' 'IKADPKLSPLHVILHTSLSGVFNQAMIEKVGADDFIAKFNPDELATAVKKWVHCD' A
#
# COMPACT_ATOMS: atom_id res chain seq x y z
N ILE A 1 -6.59 6.53 -9.51
CA ILE A 1 -5.40 5.67 -9.73
C ILE A 1 -5.85 4.32 -10.26
N LYS A 2 -6.41 3.41 -9.44
CA LYS A 2 -6.83 2.08 -9.92
C LYS A 2 -7.95 2.09 -10.97
N ALA A 3 -8.80 3.12 -10.98
CA ALA A 3 -9.83 3.31 -12.00
C ALA A 3 -9.30 3.79 -13.37
N ASP A 4 -8.04 4.25 -13.45
CA ASP A 4 -7.42 4.63 -14.73
C ASP A 4 -6.78 3.38 -15.36
N PRO A 5 -7.20 2.94 -16.55
CA PRO A 5 -6.66 1.74 -17.20
C PRO A 5 -5.15 1.79 -17.44
N LYS A 6 -4.55 2.97 -17.57
CA LYS A 6 -3.10 3.12 -17.78
C LYS A 6 -2.31 2.96 -16.48
N LEU A 7 -2.94 3.22 -15.34
CA LEU A 7 -2.33 3.17 -14.01
C LEU A 7 -2.77 1.95 -13.19
N SER A 8 -3.75 1.19 -13.68
CA SER A 8 -4.22 -0.05 -13.06
C SER A 8 -3.13 -1.12 -12.85
N PRO A 9 -2.06 -1.26 -13.68
CA PRO A 9 -1.01 -2.23 -13.40
C PRO A 9 -0.04 -1.77 -12.30
N LEU A 10 -0.11 -0.51 -11.85
CA LEU A 10 0.74 -0.04 -10.76
C LEU A 10 0.28 -0.64 -9.43
N HIS A 11 1.26 -1.12 -8.67
CA HIS A 11 1.04 -1.56 -7.30
C HIS A 11 0.95 -0.33 -6.38
N VAL A 12 -0.13 -0.22 -5.61
CA VAL A 12 -0.41 0.92 -4.74
C VAL A 12 -0.36 0.48 -3.28
N ILE A 13 0.63 0.99 -2.54
CA ILE A 13 0.75 0.82 -1.09
C ILE A 13 0.19 2.06 -0.40
N LEU A 14 -0.75 1.87 0.52
CA LEU A 14 -1.27 2.94 1.37
C LEU A 14 -0.53 2.93 2.72
N HIS A 15 0.19 4.01 3.03
CA HIS A 15 0.91 4.16 4.30
C HIS A 15 0.31 5.28 5.16
N THR A 16 0.19 5.05 6.47
CA THR A 16 -0.25 6.05 7.44
C THR A 16 0.59 6.02 8.72
N SER A 17 1.03 7.18 9.19
CA SER A 17 1.78 7.31 10.45
C SER A 17 0.90 7.28 11.71
N LEU A 18 -0.43 7.27 11.54
CA LEU A 18 -1.37 7.25 12.66
C LEU A 18 -1.34 5.88 13.36
N SER A 19 -1.40 5.89 14.69
CA SER A 19 -1.49 4.68 15.52
C SER A 19 -2.95 4.37 15.85
N GLY A 20 -3.45 3.19 15.50
CA GLY A 20 -4.82 2.76 15.79
C GLY A 20 -5.18 1.43 15.13
N VAL A 21 -6.33 0.86 15.50
CA VAL A 21 -6.89 -0.31 14.80
C VAL A 21 -7.50 0.19 13.50
N PHE A 22 -6.75 0.12 12.41
CA PHE A 22 -7.28 0.49 11.10
C PHE A 22 -8.25 -0.58 10.63
N ASN A 23 -9.45 -0.13 10.28
CA ASN A 23 -10.53 -1.01 9.87
C ASN A 23 -10.20 -1.57 8.47
N GLN A 24 -10.28 -2.89 8.30
CA GLN A 24 -10.07 -3.59 7.01
C GLN A 24 -10.96 -3.00 5.90
N ALA A 25 -12.15 -2.51 6.26
CA ALA A 25 -13.07 -1.81 5.36
C ALA A 25 -12.48 -0.53 4.71
N MET A 26 -11.53 0.14 5.35
CA MET A 26 -10.84 1.31 4.76
C MET A 26 -9.90 0.89 3.64
N ILE A 27 -9.22 -0.25 3.80
CA ILE A 27 -8.30 -0.81 2.81
C ILE A 27 -9.07 -1.25 1.57
N GLU A 28 -10.16 -2.01 1.78
CA GLU A 28 -11.05 -2.46 0.70
C GLU A 28 -11.67 -1.30 -0.08
N LYS A 29 -12.09 -0.23 0.62
CA LYS A 29 -12.68 0.95 -0.04
C LYS A 29 -11.70 1.71 -0.93
N VAL A 30 -10.42 1.78 -0.53
CA VAL A 30 -9.38 2.47 -1.30
C VAL A 30 -8.91 1.62 -2.48
N GLY A 31 -9.02 0.30 -2.38
CA GLY A 31 -8.52 -0.63 -3.40
C GLY A 31 -7.00 -0.60 -3.53
N ALA A 32 -6.31 -0.29 -2.42
CA ALA A 32 -4.86 -0.41 -2.35
C ALA A 32 -4.47 -1.88 -2.30
N ASP A 33 -3.32 -2.20 -2.89
CA ASP A 33 -2.82 -3.57 -2.97
C ASP A 33 -2.09 -3.97 -1.67
N ASP A 34 -1.62 -2.99 -0.89
CA ASP A 34 -1.02 -3.19 0.42
C ASP A 34 -1.30 -2.01 1.37
N PHE A 35 -1.23 -2.25 2.68
CA PHE A 35 -1.48 -1.23 3.69
C PHE A 35 -0.54 -1.35 4.88
N ILE A 36 0.17 -0.25 5.18
CA ILE A 36 1.11 -0.17 6.29
C ILE A 36 0.60 0.90 7.27
N ALA A 37 0.13 0.42 8.42
CA ALA A 37 -0.26 1.27 9.54
C ALA A 37 0.90 1.48 10.49
N LYS A 38 1.03 2.71 11.02
CA LYS A 38 2.11 3.16 11.89
C LYS A 38 3.45 3.06 11.18
N PHE A 39 4.26 4.12 11.27
CA PHE A 39 5.54 4.12 10.56
C PHE A 39 6.47 3.03 11.13
N ASN A 40 6.84 2.10 10.25
CA ASN A 40 7.84 1.07 10.47
C ASN A 40 8.79 1.04 9.25
N PRO A 41 10.04 1.50 9.39
CA PRO A 41 10.94 1.66 8.25
C PRO A 41 11.29 0.32 7.58
N ASP A 42 11.43 -0.76 8.36
CA ASP A 42 11.80 -2.07 7.83
C ASP A 42 10.65 -2.70 7.04
N GLU A 43 9.42 -2.51 7.51
CA GLU A 43 8.20 -2.99 6.86
C GLU A 43 7.94 -2.25 5.55
N LEU A 44 8.09 -0.92 5.56
CA LEU A 44 8.01 -0.10 4.35
C LEU A 44 9.10 -0.48 3.33
N ALA A 45 10.35 -0.65 3.78
CA ALA A 45 11.45 -1.05 2.91
C ALA A 45 11.22 -2.43 2.28
N THR A 46 10.67 -3.38 3.06
CA THR A 46 10.35 -4.73 2.59
C THR A 46 9.23 -4.70 1.54
N ALA A 47 8.16 -3.94 1.81
CA ALA A 47 7.05 -3.78 0.87
C ALA A 47 7.51 -3.14 -0.44
N VAL A 48 8.33 -2.08 -0.38
CA VAL A 48 8.87 -1.45 -1.59
C VAL A 48 9.78 -2.41 -2.36
N LYS A 49 10.71 -3.11 -1.68
CA LYS A 49 11.61 -4.08 -2.33
C LYS A 49 10.85 -5.17 -3.08
N LYS A 50 9.76 -5.68 -2.49
CA LYS A 50 8.91 -6.71 -3.12
C LYS A 50 8.42 -6.32 -4.52
N TRP A 51 8.14 -5.04 -4.74
CA TRP A 51 7.54 -4.54 -6.00
C TRP A 51 8.51 -3.77 -6.89
N VAL A 52 9.70 -3.41 -6.39
CA VAL A 52 10.73 -2.69 -7.14
C VAL A 52 11.70 -3.63 -7.86
N HIS A 53 11.51 -4.95 -7.78
CA HIS A 53 12.27 -5.89 -8.60
C HIS A 53 11.83 -5.80 -10.07
N CYS A 54 12.62 -5.04 -10.85
CA CYS A 54 12.78 -5.24 -12.28
C CYS A 54 13.48 -6.59 -12.50
N ASP A 55 12.71 -7.63 -12.79
CA ASP A 55 13.13 -8.74 -13.65
C ASP A 55 12.20 -8.77 -14.88
#